data_AF-A0A7X6Y0R6-F1
#
_entry.id   AF-A0A7X6Y0R6-F1
#
_cell.length_a   1.000
_cell.length_b   1.000
_cell.length_c   1.000
_cell.angle_alpha   90.00
_cell.angle_beta   90.00
_cell.angle_gamma   90.00
#
_symmetry.space_group_name_H-M   'P 1'
#
loop_
_entity.id
_entity.type
_entity.pdbx_description
1 polymer ?
#
loop_
_entity_poly.entity_id
_entity_poly.type
_entity_poly.pdbx_seq_one_letter_code
_entity_poly.pdbx_strand_id
1 'polypeptide(L)'
;MARKTWKKEDGRQKVHFSIQDPMKKPGGHSKTIYLNNFKNFYEKNKGSDLDIMLEVKDKNVSAIKCINTLEKDENIKYLEMDWAKYKYSILEKSHKNYLELRKLLKDKNSYPSLEFYNIIEESFEIEESPKDYVNSLNHVWGYFKNKATEKEKNNYFRLIKSYENGLTKGETVKNFLYKLSVKYDEKYLYKSYYFEL
;
A
#
# COMPACT_ATOMS: atom_id res chain seq x y z
N MET A 1 -20.96 -24.32 13.61
CA MET A 1 -22.37 -24.44 13.19
C MET A 1 -22.51 -24.37 11.66
N ALA A 2 -21.95 -23.37 10.97
CA ALA A 2 -22.03 -23.27 9.50
C ALA A 2 -21.34 -24.40 8.71
N ARG A 3 -20.24 -24.98 9.21
CA ARG A 3 -19.58 -26.11 8.53
C ARG A 3 -20.49 -27.32 8.30
N LYS A 4 -21.46 -27.56 9.20
CA LYS A 4 -22.40 -28.69 9.09
C LYS A 4 -23.42 -28.51 7.96
N THR A 5 -23.54 -27.30 7.41
CA THR A 5 -24.49 -27.00 6.32
C THR A 5 -23.85 -27.13 4.93
N TRP A 6 -22.54 -27.42 4.84
CA TRP A 6 -21.82 -27.62 3.59
C TRP A 6 -21.62 -29.11 3.34
N LYS A 7 -22.03 -29.56 2.16
CA LYS A 7 -21.82 -30.93 1.68
C LYS A 7 -20.61 -30.99 0.76
N LYS A 8 -20.15 -32.22 0.48
CA LYS A 8 -19.06 -32.47 -0.47
C LYS A 8 -19.38 -31.96 -1.88
N GLU A 9 -20.64 -32.03 -2.29
CA GLU A 9 -21.13 -31.56 -3.60
C GLU A 9 -21.10 -30.02 -3.75
N ASP A 10 -21.14 -29.28 -2.63
CA ASP A 10 -21.06 -27.82 -2.63
C ASP A 10 -19.63 -27.30 -2.85
N GLY A 11 -18.63 -28.17 -2.69
CA GLY A 11 -17.21 -27.82 -2.79
C GLY A 11 -16.61 -27.32 -1.48
N ARG A 12 -15.56 -26.48 -1.58
CA ARG A 12 -14.89 -25.88 -0.42
C ARG A 12 -15.74 -24.78 0.19
N GLN A 13 -15.84 -24.78 1.52
CA GLN A 13 -16.64 -23.79 2.22
C GLN A 13 -16.08 -22.38 1.98
N LYS A 14 -16.91 -21.53 1.40
CA LYS A 14 -16.63 -20.10 1.26
C LYS A 14 -17.08 -19.32 2.49
N VAL A 15 -16.22 -18.45 2.99
CA VAL A 15 -16.50 -17.50 4.06
C VAL A 15 -16.14 -16.09 3.63
N HIS A 16 -16.83 -15.10 4.19
CA HIS A 16 -16.54 -13.69 3.95
C HIS A 16 -15.84 -13.13 5.21
N PHE A 17 -14.73 -12.43 5.01
CA PHE A 17 -13.96 -11.79 6.07
C PHE A 17 -13.93 -10.27 5.84
N SER A 18 -14.31 -9.52 6.87
CA SER A 18 -14.27 -8.06 6.91
C SER A 18 -13.87 -7.58 8.29
N ILE A 19 -13.43 -6.32 8.37
CA ILE A 19 -13.11 -5.64 9.62
C ILE A 19 -13.99 -4.39 9.69
N GLN A 20 -14.60 -4.15 10.86
CA GLN A 20 -15.37 -2.96 11.11
C GLN A 20 -14.46 -1.72 11.11
N ASP A 21 -14.88 -0.69 10.39
CA ASP A 21 -14.31 0.65 10.53
C ASP A 21 -14.88 1.31 11.79
N PRO A 22 -14.05 1.63 12.80
CA PRO A 22 -14.54 2.18 14.07
C PRO A 22 -15.20 3.56 13.91
N MET A 23 -14.91 4.27 12.82
CA MET A 23 -15.49 5.58 12.53
C MET A 23 -16.81 5.50 11.76
N LYS A 24 -17.25 4.31 11.34
CA LYS A 24 -18.50 4.10 10.61
C LYS A 24 -19.55 3.38 11.45
N LYS A 25 -20.80 3.42 10.96
CA LYS A 25 -21.90 2.62 11.52
C LYS A 25 -21.55 1.11 11.49
N PRO A 26 -22.15 0.30 12.40
CA PRO A 26 -22.00 -1.15 12.36
C PRO A 26 -22.30 -1.73 10.97
N GLY A 27 -21.43 -2.62 10.50
CA GLY A 27 -21.42 -3.15 9.13
C GLY A 27 -20.59 -2.35 8.13
N GLY A 28 -20.01 -1.21 8.53
CA GLY A 28 -19.12 -0.42 7.70
C GLY A 28 -17.71 -1.03 7.63
N HIS A 29 -17.23 -1.38 6.42
CA HIS A 29 -15.92 -2.01 6.27
C HIS A 29 -14.76 -1.01 6.36
N SER A 30 -13.66 -1.47 6.95
CA SER A 30 -12.36 -0.80 6.99
C SER A 30 -11.81 -0.55 5.58
N LYS A 31 -10.84 0.37 5.48
CA LYS A 31 -10.18 0.69 4.21
C LYS A 31 -9.29 -0.46 3.72
N THR A 32 -8.62 -1.14 4.65
CA THR A 32 -7.71 -2.27 4.41
C THR A 32 -7.98 -3.40 5.40
N ILE A 33 -7.48 -4.60 5.11
CA ILE A 33 -7.44 -5.72 6.05
C ILE A 33 -6.21 -5.56 6.93
N TYR A 34 -6.39 -5.26 8.22
CA TYR A 34 -5.29 -5.26 9.18
C TYR A 34 -4.75 -6.68 9.39
N LEU A 35 -3.45 -6.86 9.16
CA LEU A 35 -2.86 -8.18 9.01
C LEU A 35 -2.96 -9.03 10.28
N ASN A 36 -2.79 -8.41 11.45
CA ASN A 36 -2.89 -9.12 12.73
C ASN A 36 -4.31 -9.67 12.98
N ASN A 37 -5.35 -8.92 12.61
CA ASN A 37 -6.74 -9.39 12.70
C ASN A 37 -6.98 -10.59 11.79
N PHE A 38 -6.51 -10.50 10.55
CA PHE A 38 -6.65 -11.59 9.58
C PHE A 38 -5.87 -12.83 10.00
N LYS A 39 -4.63 -12.68 10.49
CA LYS A 39 -3.81 -13.80 10.98
C LYS A 39 -4.49 -14.53 12.14
N ASN A 40 -5.07 -13.79 13.09
CA ASN A 40 -5.83 -14.38 14.19
C ASN A 40 -7.04 -15.18 13.70
N PHE A 41 -7.78 -14.63 12.72
CA PHE A 41 -8.88 -15.35 12.08
C PHE A 41 -8.39 -16.62 11.35
N TYR A 42 -7.32 -16.51 10.57
CA TYR A 42 -6.76 -17.63 9.81
C TYR A 42 -6.30 -18.76 10.74
N GLU A 43 -5.53 -18.46 11.79
CA GLU A 43 -5.04 -19.48 12.73
C GLU A 43 -6.18 -20.17 13.49
N LYS A 44 -7.23 -19.45 13.87
CA LYS A 44 -8.43 -20.05 14.49
C LYS A 44 -9.19 -21.00 13.56
N ASN A 45 -9.05 -20.84 12.25
CA ASN A 45 -9.73 -21.65 11.23
C ASN A 45 -8.77 -22.58 10.48
N LYS A 46 -7.51 -22.70 10.93
CA LYS A 46 -6.49 -23.52 10.30
C LYS A 46 -6.94 -24.98 10.24
N GLY A 47 -6.76 -25.60 9.07
CA GLY A 47 -7.22 -26.97 8.80
C GLY A 47 -8.69 -27.10 8.39
N SER A 48 -9.42 -26.00 8.24
CA SER A 48 -10.83 -26.04 7.80
C SER A 48 -11.07 -26.02 6.28
N ASP A 49 -10.01 -26.05 5.45
CA ASP A 49 -10.05 -25.97 3.97
C ASP A 49 -11.12 -24.98 3.45
N LEU A 50 -10.90 -23.69 3.76
CA LEU A 50 -11.84 -22.60 3.49
C LEU A 50 -11.37 -21.75 2.31
N ASP A 51 -12.33 -21.31 1.49
CA ASP A 51 -12.14 -20.20 0.55
C ASP A 51 -12.56 -18.89 1.24
N ILE A 52 -11.64 -17.93 1.34
CA ILE A 52 -11.88 -16.67 2.07
C ILE A 52 -12.05 -15.51 1.08
N MET A 53 -13.24 -14.90 1.07
CA MET A 53 -13.51 -13.67 0.34
C MET A 53 -13.25 -12.46 1.25
N LEU A 54 -12.31 -11.59 0.87
CA LEU A 54 -12.04 -10.35 1.58
C LEU A 54 -13.02 -9.26 1.14
N GLU A 55 -13.85 -8.77 2.06
CA GLU A 55 -14.77 -7.67 1.78
C GLU A 55 -14.16 -6.34 2.24
N VAL A 56 -13.32 -5.75 1.38
CA VAL A 56 -12.49 -4.59 1.73
C VAL A 56 -12.41 -3.59 0.57
N LYS A 57 -12.07 -2.32 0.86
CA LYS A 57 -12.06 -1.24 -0.13
C LYS A 57 -10.84 -1.28 -1.06
N ASP A 58 -9.67 -1.63 -0.55
CA ASP A 58 -8.41 -1.71 -1.31
C ASP A 58 -8.24 -3.01 -2.12
N LYS A 59 -9.23 -3.92 -2.06
CA LYS A 59 -9.37 -5.11 -2.91
C LYS A 59 -8.09 -5.96 -2.97
N ASN A 60 -7.41 -5.95 -4.12
CA ASN A 60 -6.24 -6.77 -4.41
C ASN A 60 -5.05 -6.41 -3.51
N VAL A 61 -4.99 -5.18 -3.00
CA VAL A 61 -3.93 -4.73 -2.10
C VAL A 61 -3.94 -5.55 -0.80
N SER A 62 -5.11 -5.67 -0.16
CA SER A 62 -5.27 -6.56 1.01
C SER A 62 -5.07 -8.03 0.66
N ALA A 63 -5.52 -8.48 -0.51
CA ALA A 63 -5.35 -9.87 -0.92
C ALA A 63 -3.87 -10.26 -1.03
N ILE A 64 -3.05 -9.44 -1.69
CA ILE A 64 -1.60 -9.66 -1.82
C ILE A 64 -0.93 -9.67 -0.45
N LYS A 65 -1.29 -8.72 0.42
CA LYS A 65 -0.79 -8.68 1.81
C LYS A 65 -1.08 -9.98 2.57
N CYS A 66 -2.31 -10.48 2.48
CA CYS A 66 -2.70 -11.76 3.08
C CYS A 66 -1.93 -12.93 2.49
N ILE A 67 -1.81 -13.01 1.16
CA ILE A 67 -1.09 -14.07 0.44
C ILE A 67 0.38 -14.08 0.84
N ASN A 68 1.07 -12.95 0.71
CA ASN A 68 2.49 -12.81 1.05
C ASN A 68 2.77 -13.16 2.52
N THR A 69 1.79 -13.08 3.42
CA THR A 69 1.99 -13.45 4.84
C THR A 69 1.72 -14.93 5.12
N LEU A 70 0.89 -15.58 4.30
CA LEU A 70 0.47 -16.97 4.50
C LEU A 70 1.18 -17.96 3.56
N GLU A 71 1.79 -17.49 2.48
CA GLU A 71 2.49 -18.34 1.52
C GLU A 71 3.69 -19.05 2.15
N LYS A 72 3.92 -20.27 1.67
CA LYS A 72 5.07 -21.10 2.06
C LYS A 72 6.32 -20.80 1.22
N ASP A 73 6.15 -20.22 0.04
CA ASP A 73 7.27 -19.76 -0.80
C ASP A 73 7.72 -18.39 -0.29
N GLU A 74 8.51 -18.43 0.79
CA GLU A 74 9.03 -17.27 1.53
C GLU A 74 10.15 -16.54 0.75
N ASN A 75 9.89 -16.20 -0.50
CA ASN A 75 10.85 -15.52 -1.36
C ASN A 75 10.75 -13.99 -1.20
N ILE A 76 11.82 -13.39 -0.69
CA ILE A 76 11.93 -11.94 -0.45
C ILE A 76 11.53 -11.07 -1.65
N LYS A 77 11.66 -11.58 -2.89
CA LYS A 77 11.24 -10.90 -4.12
C LYS A 77 9.79 -10.44 -4.06
N TYR A 78 8.89 -11.17 -3.41
CA TYR A 78 7.47 -10.80 -3.32
C TYR A 78 7.28 -9.55 -2.46
N LEU A 79 8.02 -9.42 -1.35
CA LEU A 79 8.01 -8.20 -0.53
C LEU A 79 8.70 -7.04 -1.25
N GLU A 80 9.76 -7.29 -2.02
CA GLU A 80 10.41 -6.24 -2.83
C GLU A 80 9.51 -5.70 -3.94
N MET A 81 8.76 -6.58 -4.60
CA MET A 81 7.78 -6.19 -5.62
C MET A 81 6.66 -5.33 -5.03
N ASP A 82 6.20 -5.65 -3.82
CA ASP A 82 5.16 -4.86 -3.17
C ASP A 82 5.72 -3.56 -2.58
N TRP A 83 6.93 -3.61 -2.00
CA TRP A 83 7.67 -2.43 -1.57
C TRP A 83 7.85 -1.43 -2.69
N ALA A 84 8.18 -1.90 -3.90
CA ALA A 84 8.33 -1.04 -5.06
C ALA A 84 7.08 -0.18 -5.33
N LYS A 85 5.88 -0.71 -5.05
CA LYS A 85 4.60 0.01 -5.20
C LYS A 85 4.31 0.95 -4.02
N TYR A 86 4.66 0.54 -2.80
CA TYR A 86 4.39 1.31 -1.58
C TYR A 86 5.37 2.43 -1.31
N LYS A 87 6.62 2.32 -1.78
CA LYS A 87 7.74 3.10 -1.22
C LYS A 87 7.51 4.61 -1.19
N TYR A 88 6.85 5.18 -2.19
CA TYR A 88 6.58 6.63 -2.21
C TYR A 88 5.36 7.00 -1.38
N SER A 89 4.33 6.15 -1.30
CA SER A 89 3.23 6.32 -0.35
C SER A 89 3.73 6.28 1.10
N ILE A 90 4.71 5.43 1.40
CA ILE A 90 5.32 5.38 2.75
C ILE A 90 6.25 6.57 2.98
N LEU A 91 7.07 6.94 2.00
CA LEU A 91 7.93 8.12 2.10
C LEU A 91 7.12 9.40 2.33
N GLU A 92 5.93 9.49 1.74
CA GLU A 92 4.97 10.58 1.92
C GLU A 92 4.52 10.69 3.39
N LYS A 93 4.28 9.56 4.06
CA LYS A 93 3.80 9.52 5.45
C LYS A 93 4.90 9.59 6.50
N SER A 94 6.03 8.91 6.27
CA SER A 94 7.11 8.79 7.25
C SER A 94 8.43 8.42 6.58
N HIS A 95 9.35 9.38 6.52
CA HIS A 95 10.71 9.10 6.06
C HIS A 95 11.42 8.06 6.94
N LYS A 96 11.12 8.05 8.25
CA LYS A 96 11.65 7.05 9.19
C LYS A 96 11.24 5.64 8.78
N ASN A 97 9.94 5.40 8.58
CA ASN A 97 9.44 4.06 8.23
C ASN A 97 9.90 3.64 6.84
N TYR A 98 10.05 4.60 5.90
CA TYR A 98 10.66 4.34 4.61
C TYR A 98 12.08 3.78 4.74
N LEU A 99 12.92 4.37 5.60
CA LEU A 99 14.28 3.88 5.85
C LEU A 99 14.28 2.53 6.57
N GLU A 100 13.33 2.31 7.47
CA GLU A 100 13.16 1.06 8.21
C GLU A 100 12.81 -0.10 7.28
N LEU A 101 11.80 0.06 6.43
CA LEU A 101 11.43 -0.93 5.40
C LEU A 101 12.59 -1.20 4.43
N ARG A 102 13.32 -0.16 4.03
CA ARG A 102 14.51 -0.33 3.19
C ARG A 102 15.61 -1.11 3.88
N LYS A 103 15.76 -0.99 5.21
CA LYS A 103 16.70 -1.78 6.01
C LYS A 103 16.21 -3.22 6.16
N LEU A 104 14.92 -3.39 6.47
CA LEU A 104 14.27 -4.68 6.66
C LEU A 104 14.47 -5.60 5.45
N LEU A 105 14.31 -5.06 4.24
CA LEU A 105 14.45 -5.80 2.99
C LEU A 105 15.90 -6.02 2.52
N LYS A 106 16.92 -5.60 3.29
CA LYS A 106 18.33 -5.82 2.89
C LYS A 106 18.75 -7.28 3.00
N ASP A 107 18.28 -7.96 4.03
CA ASP A 107 18.56 -9.38 4.21
C ASP A 107 17.75 -10.20 3.19
N LYS A 108 18.45 -10.94 2.34
CA LYS A 108 17.83 -11.75 1.27
C LYS A 108 17.53 -13.18 1.71
N ASN A 109 17.97 -13.55 2.90
CA ASN A 109 17.79 -14.89 3.46
C ASN A 109 16.63 -14.97 4.45
N SER A 110 16.02 -13.84 4.80
CA SER A 110 14.82 -13.78 5.63
C SER A 110 13.60 -13.33 4.85
N TYR A 111 12.43 -13.62 5.39
CA TYR A 111 11.14 -13.23 4.83
C TYR A 111 10.25 -12.57 5.89
N PRO A 112 10.53 -11.30 6.26
CA PRO A 112 9.86 -10.62 7.37
C PRO A 112 8.51 -10.03 6.95
N SER A 113 7.62 -10.83 6.35
CA SER A 113 6.35 -10.36 5.77
C SER A 113 5.44 -9.68 6.81
N LEU A 114 5.32 -10.25 8.00
CA LEU A 114 4.48 -9.68 9.06
C LEU A 114 4.98 -8.31 9.53
N GLU A 115 6.28 -8.19 9.80
CA GLU A 115 6.89 -6.92 10.22
C GLU A 115 6.80 -5.88 9.10
N PHE A 116 7.08 -6.28 7.85
CA PHE A 116 6.96 -5.45 6.66
C PHE A 116 5.58 -4.80 6.53
N TYR A 117 4.51 -5.61 6.61
CA TYR A 117 3.15 -5.10 6.46
C TYR A 117 2.65 -4.34 7.69
N ASN A 118 3.09 -4.69 8.90
CA ASN A 118 2.77 -3.91 10.10
C ASN A 118 3.33 -2.49 10.00
N ILE A 119 4.60 -2.32 9.57
CA ILE A 119 5.20 -0.99 9.37
C ILE A 119 4.43 -0.20 8.30
N ILE A 120 3.98 -0.87 7.22
CA ILE A 120 3.15 -0.23 6.18
C ILE A 120 1.82 0.27 6.77
N GLU A 121 1.11 -0.60 7.50
CA GLU A 121 -0.17 -0.26 8.14
C GLU A 121 0.00 0.91 9.11
N GLU A 122 1.00 0.85 9.99
CA GLU A 122 1.33 1.93 10.91
C GLU A 122 1.65 3.24 10.20
N SER A 123 2.37 3.18 9.08
CA SER A 123 2.71 4.38 8.29
C SER A 123 1.46 5.10 7.77
N PHE A 124 0.41 4.37 7.40
CA PHE A 124 -0.83 4.99 6.91
C PHE A 124 -1.71 5.58 8.02
N GLU A 125 -1.45 5.26 9.29
CA GLU A 125 -2.11 5.89 10.44
C GLU A 125 -1.41 7.17 10.91
N ILE A 126 -0.20 7.47 10.39
CA ILE A 126 0.55 8.68 10.71
C ILE A 126 -0.05 9.88 9.97
N GLU A 127 -0.27 10.98 10.71
CA GLU A 127 -0.58 12.27 10.10
C GLU A 127 0.64 12.77 9.32
N GLU A 128 0.43 13.02 8.04
CA GLU A 128 1.46 13.44 7.11
C GLU A 128 2.07 14.79 7.50
N SER A 129 3.40 14.87 7.53
CA SER A 129 4.09 16.13 7.69
C SER A 129 4.34 16.80 6.32
N PRO A 130 4.22 18.13 6.20
CA PRO A 130 4.54 18.84 4.95
C PRO A 130 5.98 18.55 4.45
N LYS A 131 6.91 18.33 5.38
CA LYS A 131 8.31 18.00 5.07
C LYS A 131 8.43 16.65 4.35
N ASP A 132 7.84 15.60 4.90
CA ASP A 132 7.89 14.25 4.30
C ASP A 132 7.07 14.20 3.01
N TYR A 133 5.96 14.92 2.95
CA TYR A 133 5.18 15.09 1.73
C TYR A 133 6.00 15.69 0.60
N VAL A 134 6.61 16.87 0.80
CA VAL A 134 7.47 17.54 -0.19
C VAL A 134 8.68 16.66 -0.55
N ASN A 135 9.25 15.95 0.41
CA ASN A 135 10.33 15.01 0.16
C ASN A 135 9.88 13.90 -0.82
N SER A 136 8.70 13.31 -0.61
CA SER A 136 8.16 12.30 -1.52
C SER A 136 7.95 12.83 -2.95
N LEU A 137 7.41 14.05 -3.08
CA LEU A 137 7.22 14.71 -4.37
C LEU A 137 8.56 14.92 -5.10
N ASN A 138 9.58 15.39 -4.38
CA ASN A 138 10.92 15.61 -4.94
C ASN A 138 11.60 14.30 -5.36
N HIS A 139 11.39 13.23 -4.62
CA HIS A 139 11.87 11.90 -4.99
C HIS A 139 11.23 11.40 -6.29
N VAL A 140 9.91 11.60 -6.46
CA VAL A 140 9.20 11.24 -7.70
C VAL A 140 9.60 12.15 -8.85
N TRP A 141 9.76 13.45 -8.62
CA TRP A 141 10.29 14.40 -9.59
C TRP A 141 11.67 13.99 -10.13
N GLY A 142 12.49 13.35 -9.29
CA GLY A 142 13.82 12.85 -9.66
C GLY A 142 13.84 11.93 -10.89
N TYR A 143 12.74 11.24 -11.22
CA TYR A 143 12.62 10.41 -12.43
C TYR A 143 12.55 11.26 -13.72
N PHE A 144 12.04 12.48 -13.62
CA PHE A 144 11.82 13.36 -14.77
C PHE A 144 12.94 14.38 -14.96
N LYS A 145 13.88 14.53 -14.02
CA LYS A 145 14.89 15.60 -14.04
C LYS A 145 15.70 15.70 -15.34
N ASN A 146 15.92 14.56 -16.02
CA ASN A 146 16.67 14.46 -17.28
C ASN A 146 15.78 14.22 -18.51
N LYS A 147 14.44 14.24 -18.34
CA LYS A 147 13.44 13.94 -19.38
C LYS A 147 12.47 15.08 -19.60
N ALA A 148 12.13 15.81 -18.54
CA ALA A 148 11.19 16.91 -18.55
C ALA A 148 11.73 18.12 -19.33
N THR A 149 10.83 18.78 -20.04
CA THR A 149 11.09 20.08 -20.66
C THR A 149 11.33 21.16 -19.60
N GLU A 150 12.00 22.25 -19.98
CA GLU A 150 12.21 23.38 -19.06
C GLU A 150 10.86 23.98 -18.60
N LYS A 151 9.83 23.95 -19.45
CA LYS A 151 8.47 24.37 -19.09
C LYS A 151 7.87 23.48 -17.99
N GLU A 152 8.02 22.16 -18.10
CA GLU A 152 7.52 21.22 -17.09
C GLU A 152 8.26 21.35 -15.77
N LYS A 153 9.58 21.51 -15.83
CA LYS A 153 10.43 21.77 -14.67
C LYS A 153 10.04 23.06 -13.96
N ASN A 154 9.87 24.16 -14.69
CA ASN A 154 9.42 25.42 -14.12
C ASN A 154 8.02 25.31 -13.53
N ASN A 155 7.12 24.55 -14.17
CA ASN A 155 5.79 24.30 -13.64
C ASN A 155 5.84 23.49 -12.33
N TYR A 156 6.67 22.43 -12.26
CA TYR A 156 6.86 21.63 -11.06
C TYR A 156 7.30 22.49 -9.87
N PHE A 157 8.39 23.25 -10.02
CA PHE A 157 8.91 24.07 -8.92
C PHE A 157 7.96 25.19 -8.51
N ARG A 158 7.19 25.74 -9.46
CA ARG A 158 6.10 26.67 -9.14
C ARG A 158 5.01 26.00 -8.29
N LEU A 159 4.58 24.78 -8.67
CA LEU A 159 3.57 24.03 -7.92
C LEU A 159 4.04 23.66 -6.52
N ILE A 160 5.29 23.22 -6.36
CA ILE A 160 5.90 22.95 -5.04
C ILE A 160 5.88 24.21 -4.17
N LYS A 161 6.35 25.34 -4.69
CA LYS A 161 6.34 26.61 -3.95
C LYS A 161 4.93 27.06 -3.59
N SER A 162 3.96 26.86 -4.48
CA SER A 162 2.55 27.14 -4.18
C SER A 162 2.01 26.24 -3.07
N TYR A 163 2.39 24.96 -3.04
CA TYR A 163 1.98 24.03 -1.99
C TYR A 163 2.59 24.41 -0.63
N GLU A 164 3.90 24.68 -0.60
CA GLU A 164 4.61 25.10 0.63
C GLU A 164 4.04 26.40 1.22
N ASN A 165 3.53 27.30 0.36
CA ASN A 165 2.87 28.54 0.78
C ASN A 165 1.36 28.38 1.07
N GLY A 166 0.81 27.16 1.01
CA GLY A 166 -0.62 26.89 1.23
C GLY A 166 -1.56 27.41 0.13
N LEU A 167 -1.01 27.81 -1.03
CA LEU A 167 -1.76 28.35 -2.17
C LEU A 167 -2.36 27.26 -3.07
N THR A 168 -1.92 26.01 -2.92
CA THR A 168 -2.51 24.86 -3.62
C THR A 168 -2.46 23.60 -2.76
N LYS A 169 -3.31 22.62 -3.10
CA LYS A 169 -3.31 21.31 -2.46
C LYS A 169 -2.18 20.44 -3.02
N GLY A 170 -1.64 19.55 -2.19
CA GLY A 170 -0.61 18.59 -2.60
C GLY A 170 -1.07 17.71 -3.77
N GLU A 171 -2.35 17.38 -3.79
CA GLU A 171 -3.02 16.64 -4.86
C GLU A 171 -2.83 17.28 -6.25
N THR A 172 -2.73 18.61 -6.33
CA THR A 172 -2.42 19.31 -7.59
C THR A 172 -1.04 18.92 -8.10
N VAL A 173 -0.06 18.79 -7.21
CA VAL A 173 1.32 18.41 -7.53
C VAL A 173 1.38 16.92 -7.91
N LYS A 174 0.73 16.04 -7.13
CA LYS A 174 0.63 14.60 -7.44
C LYS A 174 0.01 14.36 -8.81
N ASN A 175 -1.09 15.05 -9.14
CA ASN A 175 -1.72 14.95 -10.46
C ASN A 175 -0.81 15.40 -11.61
N PHE A 176 0.01 16.43 -11.39
CA PHE A 176 1.01 16.83 -12.37
C PHE A 176 2.08 15.74 -12.57
N LEU A 177 2.62 15.20 -11.48
CA LEU A 177 3.59 14.10 -11.52
C LEU A 177 3.02 12.82 -12.14
N TYR A 178 1.74 12.50 -11.91
CA TYR A 178 1.06 11.37 -12.56
C TYR A 178 1.00 11.56 -14.07
N LYS A 179 0.62 12.76 -14.55
CA LYS A 179 0.61 13.07 -15.98
C LYS A 179 1.99 12.94 -16.61
N LEU A 180 3.05 13.37 -15.91
CA LEU A 180 4.42 13.14 -16.38
C LEU A 180 4.79 11.66 -16.40
N SER A 181 4.37 10.90 -15.37
CA SER A 181 4.61 9.45 -15.29
C SER A 181 4.01 8.72 -16.50
N VAL A 182 2.79 9.09 -16.92
CA VAL A 182 2.15 8.55 -18.12
C VAL A 182 2.83 9.05 -19.39
N LYS A 183 3.12 10.35 -19.49
CA LYS A 183 3.75 10.97 -20.67
C LYS A 183 5.11 10.33 -21.01
N TYR A 184 5.93 10.07 -20.00
CA TYR A 184 7.28 9.53 -20.15
C TYR A 184 7.36 8.00 -19.99
N ASP A 185 6.21 7.31 -19.93
CA ASP A 185 6.08 5.85 -19.75
C ASP A 185 6.86 5.31 -18.53
N GLU A 186 6.84 6.06 -17.42
CA GLU A 186 7.42 5.63 -16.14
C GLU A 186 6.52 4.62 -15.44
N LYS A 187 6.45 3.40 -15.99
CA LYS A 187 5.60 2.30 -15.49
C LYS A 187 5.77 2.03 -14.01
N TYR A 188 7.00 2.19 -13.54
CA TYR A 188 7.34 2.06 -12.14
C TYR A 188 6.54 3.01 -11.23
N LEU A 189 6.26 4.23 -11.69
CA LEU A 189 5.54 5.26 -10.94
C LEU A 189 4.03 5.13 -11.09
N TYR A 190 3.51 5.06 -12.32
CA TYR A 190 2.05 5.06 -12.53
C TYR A 190 1.38 3.72 -12.20
N LYS A 191 2.15 2.64 -12.01
CA LYS A 191 1.67 1.36 -11.42
C LYS A 191 1.95 1.23 -9.92
N SER A 192 2.51 2.27 -9.29
CA SER A 192 2.71 2.30 -7.85
C SER A 192 1.42 2.76 -7.14
N TYR A 193 1.36 2.55 -5.83
CA TYR A 193 0.23 3.02 -5.02
C TYR A 193 0.32 4.51 -4.68
N TYR A 194 1.39 5.21 -5.11
CA TYR A 194 1.63 6.60 -4.75
C TYR A 194 0.53 7.56 -5.22
N PHE A 195 -0.11 7.28 -6.35
CA PHE A 195 -1.17 8.13 -6.91
C PHE A 195 -2.59 7.62 -6.61
N GLU A 196 -2.74 6.52 -5.88
CA GLU A 196 -4.03 5.84 -5.63
C GLU A 196 -4.43 5.85 -4.15
N LEU A 197 -3.44 5.72 -3.25
CA LEU A 197 -3.62 5.74 -1.79
C LEU A 197 -3.37 7.14 -1.23
#